data_AF-N9NN87-F1
#
_entry.id   AF-N9NN87-F1
#
_cell.length_a   1.000
_cell.length_b   1.000
_cell.length_c   1.000
_cell.angle_alpha   90.00
_cell.angle_beta   90.00
_cell.angle_gamma   90.00
#
_symmetry.space_group_name_H-M   'P 1'
#
loop_
_entity.id
_entity.type
_entity.pdbx_description
1 polymer ?
#
loop_
_entity_poly.entity_id
_entity_poly.type
_entity_poly.pdbx_seq_one_letter_code
_entity_poly.pdbx_strand_id
1 'polypeptide(L)'
;MNILDYVVITLAPSLTLGGILYLAKNWFLERLKNSIKHEYDISLEKLKGVIKSTHDKELEDLKAFLKKQTDINLEDYRFQIEIRKKWLDDFKNLCSIYLGAVKENVDRTNKYIVDHDFALGNVDEEFNILKEAMKDVGQLYAQLKLIQFKIELLINDCGKYGEEINRNMCFIENWIRTELDDNFAKRIPLDFGSEKVLLLSAQTDSFKANVKKLLEEKSTKL
;
A
#
# COMPACT_ATOMS: atom_id res chain seq x y z
N MET A 1 -47.13 100.98 36.48
CA MET A 1 -46.34 99.79 36.13
C MET A 1 -47.00 98.61 36.82
N ASN A 2 -47.58 97.68 36.08
CA ASN A 2 -48.38 96.61 36.68
C ASN A 2 -47.46 95.56 37.32
N ILE A 3 -47.90 94.91 38.40
CA ILE A 3 -47.18 93.80 39.06
C ILE A 3 -46.84 92.68 38.05
N LEU A 4 -47.71 92.48 37.06
CA LEU A 4 -47.48 91.59 35.92
C LEU A 4 -46.24 91.95 35.09
N ASP A 5 -45.94 93.24 34.87
CA ASP A 5 -44.76 93.68 34.11
C ASP A 5 -43.47 93.41 34.90
N TYR A 6 -43.51 93.56 36.24
CA TYR A 6 -42.37 93.26 37.12
C TYR A 6 -42.07 91.76 37.18
N VAL A 7 -43.11 90.93 37.24
CA VAL A 7 -42.99 89.46 37.23
C VAL A 7 -42.45 88.99 35.88
N VAL A 8 -42.91 89.55 34.76
CA VAL A 8 -42.38 89.23 33.42
C VAL A 8 -40.94 89.69 33.26
N ILE A 9 -40.56 90.89 33.69
CA ILE A 9 -39.19 91.43 33.55
C ILE A 9 -38.18 90.69 34.44
N THR A 10 -38.59 90.14 35.59
CA THR A 10 -37.71 89.43 36.54
C THR A 10 -37.67 87.91 36.31
N LEU A 11 -38.75 87.29 35.83
CA LEU A 11 -38.79 85.85 35.52
C LEU A 11 -38.36 85.52 34.09
N ALA A 12 -38.56 86.41 33.10
CA ALA A 12 -38.13 86.14 31.73
C ALA A 12 -36.60 85.94 31.60
N PRO A 13 -35.73 86.72 32.27
CA PRO A 13 -34.29 86.49 32.23
C PRO A 13 -33.86 85.18 32.89
N SER A 14 -34.51 84.77 33.99
CA SER A 14 -34.17 83.54 34.71
C SER A 14 -34.64 82.27 33.98
N LEU A 15 -35.81 82.32 33.32
CA LEU A 15 -36.30 81.23 32.48
C LEU A 15 -35.50 81.09 31.17
N THR A 16 -35.09 82.19 30.56
CA THR A 16 -34.24 82.17 29.35
C THR A 16 -32.82 81.70 29.64
N LEU A 17 -32.19 82.14 30.74
CA LEU A 17 -30.92 81.59 31.20
C LEU A 17 -31.02 80.11 31.55
N GLY A 18 -32.10 79.69 32.22
CA GLY A 18 -32.37 78.27 32.51
C GLY A 18 -32.52 77.43 31.24
N GLY A 19 -33.23 77.94 30.23
CA GLY A 19 -33.38 77.30 28.92
C GLY A 19 -32.07 77.20 28.15
N ILE A 20 -31.24 78.26 28.14
CA ILE A 20 -29.92 78.26 27.50
C ILE A 20 -28.98 77.28 28.20
N LEU A 21 -28.95 77.26 29.53
CA LEU A 21 -28.15 76.32 30.31
C LEU A 21 -28.60 74.86 30.09
N TYR A 22 -29.91 74.63 29.97
CA TYR A 22 -30.45 73.31 29.64
C TYR A 22 -30.02 72.86 28.24
N LEU A 23 -30.16 73.73 27.23
CA LEU A 23 -29.74 73.44 25.85
C LEU A 23 -28.22 73.22 25.75
N ALA A 24 -27.41 74.05 26.44
CA ALA A 24 -25.96 73.89 26.49
C ALA A 24 -25.54 72.59 27.18
N LYS A 25 -26.19 72.23 28.29
CA LYS A 25 -25.97 70.95 28.98
C LYS A 25 -26.35 69.76 28.09
N ASN A 26 -27.48 69.84 27.39
CA ASN A 26 -27.95 68.75 26.53
C ASN A 26 -27.05 68.59 25.30
N TRP A 27 -26.65 69.69 24.67
CA TRP A 27 -25.69 69.70 23.56
C TRP A 27 -24.33 69.10 23.97
N PHE A 28 -23.83 69.44 25.15
CA PHE A 28 -22.58 68.89 25.67
C PHE A 28 -22.68 67.40 25.98
N LEU A 29 -23.78 66.96 26.62
CA LEU A 29 -24.05 65.54 26.88
C LEU A 29 -24.19 64.73 25.60
N GLU A 30 -24.87 65.28 24.59
CA GLU A 30 -25.06 64.63 23.30
C GLU A 30 -23.74 64.51 22.53
N ARG A 31 -22.90 65.55 22.58
CA ARG A 31 -21.54 65.52 22.02
C ARG A 31 -20.65 64.49 22.72
N LEU A 32 -20.68 64.42 24.06
CA LEU A 32 -19.96 63.40 24.82
C LEU A 32 -20.43 61.99 24.48
N LYS A 33 -21.75 61.77 24.45
CA LYS A 33 -22.34 60.48 24.09
C LYS A 33 -21.95 60.04 22.68
N ASN A 34 -21.95 60.97 21.73
CA ASN A 34 -21.53 60.68 20.35
C ASN A 34 -20.03 60.37 20.25
N SER A 35 -19.18 61.08 21.01
CA SER A 35 -17.74 60.79 21.08
C SER A 35 -17.46 59.42 21.66
N ILE A 36 -18.10 59.09 22.78
CA ILE A 36 -17.99 57.78 23.43
C ILE A 36 -18.46 56.67 22.49
N LYS A 37 -19.65 56.84 21.88
CA LYS A 37 -20.18 55.87 20.91
C LYS A 37 -19.22 55.67 19.75
N HIS A 38 -18.65 56.74 19.20
CA HIS A 38 -17.69 56.66 18.10
C HIS A 38 -16.43 55.87 18.47
N GLU A 39 -15.86 56.11 19.66
CA GLU A 39 -14.72 55.33 20.15
C GLU A 39 -15.04 53.86 20.38
N TYR A 40 -16.25 53.55 20.89
CA TYR A 40 -16.73 52.17 21.01
C TYR A 40 -16.92 51.51 19.65
N ASP A 41 -17.55 52.20 18.69
CA ASP A 41 -17.77 51.69 17.34
C ASP A 41 -16.42 51.38 16.65
N ILE A 42 -15.44 52.28 16.75
CA ILE A 42 -14.06 52.06 16.26
C ILE A 42 -13.42 50.85 16.94
N SER A 43 -13.52 50.75 18.26
CA SER A 43 -12.91 49.65 19.02
C SER A 43 -13.55 48.32 18.68
N LEU A 44 -14.86 48.31 18.47
CA LEU A 44 -15.63 47.13 18.11
C LEU A 44 -15.35 46.69 16.66
N GLU A 45 -15.19 47.62 15.72
CA GLU A 45 -14.74 47.32 14.36
C GLU A 45 -13.32 46.76 14.35
N LYS A 46 -12.40 47.34 15.15
CA LYS A 46 -11.03 46.83 15.30
C LYS A 46 -11.04 45.41 15.87
N LEU A 47 -11.78 45.16 16.95
CA LEU A 47 -11.89 43.82 17.54
C LEU A 47 -12.50 42.82 16.57
N LYS A 48 -13.55 43.18 15.84
CA LYS A 48 -14.12 42.33 14.78
C LYS A 48 -13.10 42.02 13.69
N GLY A 49 -12.33 43.02 13.25
CA GLY A 49 -11.27 42.86 12.26
C GLY A 49 -10.17 41.90 12.74
N VAL A 50 -9.72 42.05 13.98
CA VAL A 50 -8.70 41.19 14.60
C VAL A 50 -9.22 39.76 14.75
N ILE A 51 -10.44 39.57 15.30
CA ILE A 51 -11.05 38.24 15.46
C ILE A 51 -11.19 37.56 14.11
N LYS A 52 -11.70 38.27 13.09
CA LYS A 52 -11.88 37.71 11.75
C LYS A 52 -10.53 37.33 11.13
N SER A 53 -9.54 38.22 11.19
CA SER A 53 -8.19 37.94 10.66
C SER A 53 -7.53 36.76 11.37
N THR A 54 -7.73 36.61 12.68
CA THR A 54 -7.18 35.50 13.46
C THR A 54 -7.84 34.19 13.08
N HIS A 55 -9.18 34.17 12.99
CA HIS A 55 -9.92 32.99 12.55
C HIS A 55 -9.61 32.60 11.10
N ASP A 56 -9.54 33.55 10.18
CA ASP A 56 -9.21 33.28 8.78
C ASP A 56 -7.81 32.65 8.68
N LYS A 57 -6.84 33.14 9.46
CA LYS A 57 -5.49 32.57 9.55
C LYS A 57 -5.47 31.17 10.17
N GLU A 58 -6.13 30.97 11.30
CA GLU A 58 -6.23 29.66 11.95
C GLU A 58 -6.88 28.62 11.03
N LEU A 59 -7.91 29.03 10.28
CA LEU A 59 -8.61 28.18 9.33
C LEU A 59 -7.71 27.82 8.14
N GLU A 60 -6.94 28.77 7.63
CA GLU A 60 -5.94 28.52 6.58
C GLU A 60 -4.83 27.57 7.06
N ASP A 61 -4.30 27.79 8.27
CA ASP A 61 -3.30 26.93 8.90
C ASP A 61 -3.83 25.50 9.10
N LEU A 62 -5.07 25.37 9.59
CA LEU A 62 -5.72 24.07 9.78
C LEU A 62 -5.94 23.34 8.43
N LYS A 63 -6.37 24.07 7.39
CA LYS A 63 -6.51 23.50 6.04
C LYS A 63 -5.18 23.03 5.47
N ALA A 64 -4.12 23.82 5.63
CA ALA A 64 -2.78 23.47 5.19
C ALA A 64 -2.28 22.21 5.91
N PHE A 65 -2.51 22.12 7.22
CA PHE A 65 -2.18 20.95 8.04
C PHE A 65 -2.92 19.70 7.58
N LEU A 66 -4.26 19.79 7.42
CA LEU A 66 -5.09 18.66 6.96
C LEU A 66 -4.68 18.18 5.56
N LYS A 67 -4.39 19.12 4.64
CA LYS A 67 -3.92 18.78 3.30
C LYS A 67 -2.59 18.03 3.36
N LYS A 68 -1.62 18.55 4.11
CA LYS A 68 -0.31 17.90 4.29
C LYS A 68 -0.44 16.50 4.88
N GLN A 69 -1.29 16.32 5.90
CA GLN A 69 -1.52 15.01 6.51
C GLN A 69 -2.19 14.03 5.54
N THR A 70 -3.13 14.53 4.72
CA THR A 70 -3.78 13.71 3.69
C THR A 70 -2.79 13.29 2.61
N ASP A 71 -1.94 14.20 2.16
CA ASP A 71 -0.93 13.93 1.13
C ASP A 71 0.08 12.88 1.61
N ILE A 72 0.56 12.98 2.86
CA ILE A 72 1.46 11.98 3.48
C ILE A 72 0.76 10.60 3.54
N ASN A 73 -0.47 10.55 4.03
CA ASN A 73 -1.21 9.28 4.12
C ASN A 73 -1.41 8.65 2.73
N LEU A 74 -1.73 9.46 1.71
CA LEU A 74 -1.89 8.99 0.34
C LEU A 74 -0.58 8.45 -0.24
N GLU A 75 0.54 9.09 0.06
CA GLU A 75 1.88 8.64 -0.34
C GLU A 75 2.22 7.29 0.32
N ASP A 76 1.97 7.16 1.63
CA ASP A 76 2.15 5.89 2.37
C ASP A 76 1.29 4.77 1.78
N TYR A 77 0.01 5.04 1.47
CA TYR A 77 -0.87 4.04 0.84
C TYR A 77 -0.36 3.65 -0.56
N ARG A 78 0.10 4.61 -1.37
CA ARG A 78 0.68 4.33 -2.70
C ARG A 78 1.91 3.45 -2.59
N PHE A 79 2.80 3.76 -1.65
CA PHE A 79 4.00 2.99 -1.39
C PHE A 79 3.67 1.54 -0.97
N GLN A 80 2.70 1.37 -0.06
CA GLN A 80 2.25 0.03 0.33
C GLN A 80 1.64 -0.76 -0.83
N ILE A 81 0.84 -0.11 -1.68
CA ILE A 81 0.27 -0.73 -2.88
C ILE A 81 1.39 -1.16 -3.84
N GLU A 82 2.42 -0.33 -4.04
CA GLU A 82 3.54 -0.64 -4.92
C GLU A 82 4.35 -1.84 -4.42
N ILE A 83 4.67 -1.89 -3.12
CA ILE A 83 5.33 -3.06 -2.51
C ILE A 83 4.49 -4.32 -2.72
N ARG A 84 3.17 -4.26 -2.48
CA ARG A 84 2.28 -5.42 -2.64
C ARG A 84 2.20 -5.87 -4.10
N LYS A 85 2.10 -4.95 -5.06
CA LYS A 85 2.13 -5.26 -6.49
C LYS A 85 3.43 -5.95 -6.89
N LYS A 86 4.57 -5.40 -6.45
CA LYS A 86 5.88 -6.00 -6.71
C LYS A 86 5.95 -7.42 -6.14
N TRP A 87 5.48 -7.64 -4.91
CA TRP A 87 5.42 -8.98 -4.32
C TRP A 87 4.58 -9.96 -5.15
N LEU A 88 3.40 -9.53 -5.63
CA LEU A 88 2.53 -10.36 -6.48
C LEU A 88 3.23 -10.76 -7.79
N ASP A 89 3.90 -9.81 -8.43
CA ASP A 89 4.61 -10.04 -9.69
C ASP A 89 5.82 -10.95 -9.50
N ASP A 90 6.64 -10.69 -8.48
CA ASP A 90 7.82 -11.52 -8.14
C ASP A 90 7.40 -12.95 -7.83
N PHE A 91 6.35 -13.13 -7.01
CA PHE A 91 5.84 -14.44 -6.63
C PHE A 91 5.30 -15.22 -7.83
N LYS A 92 4.48 -14.58 -8.67
CA LYS A 92 3.93 -15.18 -9.90
C LYS A 92 5.04 -15.59 -10.88
N ASN A 93 6.04 -14.73 -11.05
CA ASN A 93 7.19 -15.00 -11.91
C ASN A 93 7.98 -16.21 -11.39
N LEU A 94 8.31 -16.24 -10.10
CA LEU A 94 9.04 -17.36 -9.49
C LEU A 94 8.29 -18.68 -9.60
N CYS A 95 6.97 -18.71 -9.38
CA CYS A 95 6.17 -19.92 -9.57
C CYS A 95 6.19 -20.42 -11.02
N SER A 96 6.21 -19.50 -11.98
CA SER A 96 6.29 -19.85 -13.40
C SER A 96 7.67 -20.41 -13.76
N ILE A 97 8.73 -19.78 -13.26
CA ILE A 97 10.12 -20.26 -13.41
C ILE A 97 10.28 -21.64 -12.75
N TYR A 98 9.71 -21.85 -11.56
CA TYR A 98 9.74 -23.13 -10.86
C TYR A 98 9.15 -24.25 -11.72
N LEU A 99 7.94 -24.07 -12.25
CA LEU A 99 7.30 -25.08 -13.09
C LEU A 99 8.08 -25.31 -14.40
N GLY A 100 8.68 -24.26 -14.97
CA GLY A 100 9.59 -24.38 -16.10
C GLY A 100 10.80 -25.25 -15.78
N ALA A 101 11.44 -25.00 -14.64
CA ALA A 101 12.58 -25.78 -14.17
C ALA A 101 12.22 -27.24 -13.88
N VAL A 102 11.05 -27.53 -13.29
CA VAL A 102 10.55 -28.89 -13.09
C VAL A 102 10.42 -29.61 -14.43
N LYS A 103 9.74 -28.98 -15.40
CA LYS A 103 9.57 -29.55 -16.73
C LYS A 103 10.91 -29.79 -17.42
N GLU A 104 11.82 -28.82 -17.37
CA GLU A 104 13.14 -28.94 -17.97
C GLU A 104 13.97 -30.07 -17.37
N ASN A 105 13.91 -30.26 -16.04
CA ASN A 105 14.56 -31.40 -15.38
C ASN A 105 14.01 -32.73 -15.90
N VAL A 106 12.69 -32.87 -16.01
CA VAL A 106 12.04 -34.09 -16.53
C VAL A 106 12.43 -34.33 -17.99
N ASP A 107 12.30 -33.32 -18.84
CA ASP A 107 12.58 -33.42 -20.28
C ASP A 107 14.04 -33.76 -20.55
N ARG A 108 15.00 -33.10 -19.87
CA ARG A 108 16.43 -33.37 -20.06
C ARG A 108 16.83 -34.75 -19.56
N THR A 109 16.30 -35.17 -18.40
CA THR A 109 16.58 -36.51 -17.86
C THR A 109 16.03 -37.57 -18.81
N ASN A 110 14.79 -37.43 -19.29
CA ASN A 110 14.20 -38.40 -20.20
C ASN A 110 14.92 -38.41 -21.56
N LYS A 111 15.28 -37.24 -22.10
CA LYS A 111 16.06 -37.13 -23.33
C LYS A 111 17.39 -37.85 -23.21
N TYR A 112 18.10 -37.68 -22.09
CA TYR A 112 19.35 -38.40 -21.85
C TYR A 112 19.14 -39.92 -21.89
N ILE A 113 18.09 -40.42 -21.26
CA ILE A 113 17.77 -41.85 -21.21
C ILE A 113 17.38 -42.40 -22.58
N VAL A 114 16.69 -41.62 -23.42
CA VAL A 114 16.19 -42.05 -24.75
C VAL A 114 17.23 -41.91 -25.86
N ASP A 115 17.96 -40.80 -25.92
CA ASP A 115 18.82 -40.47 -27.08
C ASP A 115 20.15 -41.24 -27.10
N HIS A 116 20.59 -41.76 -25.95
CA HIS A 116 21.87 -42.46 -25.86
C HIS A 116 21.68 -43.96 -26.08
N ASP A 117 21.54 -44.35 -27.34
CA ASP A 117 21.73 -45.74 -27.77
C ASP A 117 23.15 -46.16 -27.39
N PHE A 118 23.26 -47.30 -26.69
CA PHE A 118 24.54 -47.80 -26.19
C PHE A 118 25.55 -47.98 -27.32
N ALA A 119 26.63 -47.22 -27.28
CA ALA A 119 27.81 -47.51 -28.06
C ALA A 119 28.54 -48.66 -27.34
N LEU A 120 28.06 -49.90 -27.58
CA LEU A 120 28.52 -51.17 -27.01
C LEU A 120 30.03 -51.49 -27.22
N GLY A 121 30.86 -50.53 -27.61
CA GLY A 121 32.28 -50.68 -27.88
C GLY A 121 33.23 -49.80 -27.07
N ASN A 122 32.78 -48.71 -26.41
CA ASN A 122 33.69 -47.77 -25.74
C ASN A 122 33.19 -47.30 -24.36
N VAL A 123 33.57 -48.05 -23.31
CA VAL A 123 33.16 -47.81 -21.92
C VAL A 123 33.58 -46.43 -21.42
N ASP A 124 34.76 -45.93 -21.80
CA ASP A 124 35.26 -44.63 -21.36
C ASP A 124 34.45 -43.47 -21.93
N GLU A 125 34.00 -43.60 -23.18
CA GLU A 125 33.14 -42.63 -23.84
C GLU A 125 31.75 -42.58 -23.19
N GLU A 126 31.15 -43.75 -22.92
CA GLU A 126 29.88 -43.83 -22.20
C GLU A 126 29.97 -43.24 -20.77
N PHE A 127 31.08 -43.49 -20.07
CA PHE A 127 31.30 -42.92 -18.74
C PHE A 127 31.40 -41.39 -18.79
N ASN A 128 32.09 -40.83 -19.78
CA ASN A 128 32.21 -39.38 -19.94
C ASN A 128 30.86 -38.73 -20.27
N ILE A 129 30.07 -39.33 -21.17
CA ILE A 129 28.72 -38.89 -21.51
C ILE A 129 27.82 -38.89 -20.27
N LEU A 130 27.83 -39.98 -19.50
CA LEU A 130 27.06 -40.08 -18.25
C LEU A 130 27.46 -39.01 -17.24
N LYS A 131 28.77 -38.79 -17.08
CA LYS A 131 29.31 -37.78 -16.17
C LYS A 131 28.86 -36.37 -16.54
N GLU A 132 28.86 -36.02 -17.83
CA GLU A 132 28.37 -34.72 -18.29
C GLU A 132 26.87 -34.55 -18.05
N ALA A 133 26.07 -35.58 -18.36
CA ALA A 133 24.64 -35.55 -18.12
C ALA A 133 24.29 -35.42 -16.62
N MET A 134 24.99 -36.14 -15.74
CA MET A 134 24.81 -36.02 -14.29
C MET A 134 25.15 -34.62 -13.79
N LYS A 135 26.19 -33.99 -14.36
CA LYS A 135 26.55 -32.61 -14.04
C LYS A 135 25.45 -31.64 -14.44
N ASP A 136 24.89 -31.79 -15.63
CA ASP A 136 23.82 -30.93 -16.14
C ASP A 136 22.52 -31.08 -15.34
N VAL A 137 22.09 -32.32 -15.07
CA VAL A 137 20.91 -32.61 -14.24
C VAL A 137 21.13 -32.08 -12.81
N GLY A 138 22.32 -32.28 -12.24
CA GLY A 138 22.67 -31.74 -10.92
C GLY A 138 22.60 -30.21 -10.85
N GLN A 139 23.04 -29.51 -11.90
CA GLN A 139 22.92 -28.05 -11.99
C GLN A 139 21.46 -27.59 -12.03
N LEU A 140 20.62 -28.26 -12.83
CA LEU A 140 19.19 -27.95 -12.91
C LEU A 140 18.47 -28.20 -11.59
N TYR A 141 18.82 -29.27 -10.87
CA TYR A 141 18.28 -29.54 -9.54
C TYR A 141 18.69 -28.46 -8.53
N ALA A 142 19.95 -28.01 -8.55
CA ALA A 142 20.40 -26.92 -7.70
C ALA A 142 19.67 -25.60 -7.99
N GLN A 143 19.41 -25.31 -9.26
CA GLN A 143 18.59 -24.14 -9.65
C GLN A 143 17.15 -24.27 -9.14
N LEU A 144 16.54 -25.44 -9.28
CA LEU A 144 15.20 -25.72 -8.77
C LEU A 144 15.11 -25.45 -7.26
N LYS A 145 16.09 -25.92 -6.49
CA LYS A 145 16.20 -25.67 -5.05
C LYS A 145 16.31 -24.20 -4.69
N LEU A 146 17.09 -23.44 -5.45
CA LEU A 146 17.22 -22.00 -5.23
C LEU A 146 15.89 -21.28 -5.49
N ILE A 147 15.15 -21.67 -6.53
CA ILE A 147 13.84 -21.09 -6.84
C ILE A 147 12.83 -21.44 -5.75
N GLN A 148 12.80 -22.71 -5.33
CA GLN A 148 11.95 -23.17 -4.23
C GLN A 148 12.19 -22.36 -2.96
N PHE A 149 13.45 -22.18 -2.55
CA PHE A 149 13.80 -21.37 -1.38
C PHE A 149 13.29 -19.92 -1.50
N LYS A 150 13.41 -19.31 -2.69
CA LYS A 150 12.87 -17.95 -2.93
C LYS A 150 11.34 -17.92 -2.79
N ILE A 151 10.65 -18.94 -3.29
CA ILE A 151 9.20 -19.07 -3.15
C ILE A 151 8.83 -19.23 -1.67
N GLU A 152 9.53 -20.09 -0.93
CA GLU A 152 9.33 -20.32 0.51
C GLU A 152 9.45 -19.01 1.31
N LEU A 153 10.45 -18.18 1.02
CA LEU A 153 10.59 -16.86 1.65
C LEU A 153 9.41 -15.93 1.39
N LEU A 154 8.82 -15.98 0.19
CA LEU A 154 7.68 -15.12 -0.17
C LEU A 154 6.37 -15.60 0.44
N ILE A 155 6.20 -16.92 0.59
CA ILE A 155 4.98 -17.52 1.14
C ILE A 155 5.04 -17.76 2.64
N ASN A 156 6.15 -17.40 3.30
CA ASN A 156 6.24 -17.48 4.75
C ASN A 156 5.07 -16.69 5.38
N ASP A 157 4.39 -17.32 6.34
CA ASP A 157 3.20 -16.77 7.00
C ASP A 157 2.00 -16.44 6.07
N CYS A 158 1.93 -17.04 4.87
CA CYS A 158 0.80 -16.89 3.95
C CYS A 158 -0.38 -17.84 4.23
N GLY A 159 -0.48 -18.36 5.46
CA GLY A 159 -1.57 -19.21 5.92
C GLY A 159 -1.71 -20.51 5.11
N LYS A 160 -2.96 -20.98 4.99
CA LYS A 160 -3.27 -22.29 4.41
C LYS A 160 -2.72 -22.48 3.00
N TYR A 161 -2.88 -21.51 2.10
CA TYR A 161 -2.42 -21.68 0.72
C TYR A 161 -0.89 -21.69 0.62
N GLY A 162 -0.18 -20.91 1.45
CA GLY A 162 1.28 -21.00 1.55
C GLY A 162 1.74 -22.39 1.95
N GLU A 163 1.12 -22.99 2.97
CA GLU A 163 1.43 -24.36 3.39
C GLU A 163 1.17 -25.39 2.29
N GLU A 164 0.03 -25.33 1.61
CA GLU A 164 -0.30 -26.27 0.53
C GLU A 164 0.68 -26.15 -0.65
N ILE A 165 1.05 -24.92 -1.04
CA ILE A 165 2.07 -24.68 -2.06
C ILE A 165 3.40 -25.32 -1.67
N ASN A 166 3.82 -25.13 -0.41
CA ASN A 166 5.05 -25.74 0.10
C ASN A 166 4.96 -27.28 0.05
N ARG A 167 3.84 -27.87 0.48
CA ARG A 167 3.63 -29.32 0.38
C ARG A 167 3.69 -29.83 -1.06
N ASN A 168 3.10 -29.11 -2.01
CA ASN A 168 3.18 -29.48 -3.42
C ASN A 168 4.64 -29.42 -3.93
N MET A 169 5.40 -28.38 -3.56
CA MET A 169 6.82 -28.27 -3.94
C MET A 169 7.66 -29.39 -3.34
N CYS A 170 7.48 -29.69 -2.04
CA CYS A 170 8.16 -30.81 -1.39
C CYS A 170 7.82 -32.16 -2.05
N PHE A 171 6.56 -32.35 -2.46
CA PHE A 171 6.17 -33.55 -3.20
C PHE A 171 6.91 -33.64 -4.55
N ILE A 172 6.88 -32.56 -5.35
CA ILE A 172 7.50 -32.52 -6.68
C ILE A 172 9.01 -32.78 -6.56
N GLU A 173 9.67 -32.16 -5.58
CA GLU A 173 11.08 -32.37 -5.29
C GLU A 173 11.36 -33.82 -4.85
N ASN A 174 10.53 -34.32 -3.93
CA ASN A 174 10.28 -35.74 -3.63
C ASN A 174 10.44 -36.63 -4.86
N TRP A 175 9.50 -36.42 -5.77
CA TRP A 175 9.32 -37.20 -6.97
C TRP A 175 10.51 -37.10 -7.91
N ILE A 176 11.05 -35.89 -8.11
CA ILE A 176 12.25 -35.65 -8.94
C ILE A 176 13.41 -36.48 -8.40
N ARG A 177 13.69 -36.40 -7.10
CA ARG A 177 14.78 -37.16 -6.49
C ARG A 177 14.56 -38.66 -6.58
N THR A 178 13.35 -39.16 -6.35
CA THR A 178 13.14 -40.61 -6.32
C THR A 178 13.01 -41.21 -7.71
N GLU A 179 12.20 -40.60 -8.59
CA GLU A 179 11.89 -41.19 -9.89
C GLU A 179 12.91 -40.82 -10.95
N LEU A 180 13.43 -39.59 -10.98
CA LEU A 180 14.43 -39.24 -11.98
C LEU A 180 15.77 -39.89 -11.64
N ASP A 181 16.21 -39.88 -10.37
CA ASP A 181 17.48 -40.53 -10.03
C ASP A 181 17.42 -42.05 -10.24
N ASP A 182 16.32 -42.71 -9.85
CA ASP A 182 16.15 -44.15 -10.08
C ASP A 182 16.10 -44.49 -11.57
N ASN A 183 15.31 -43.76 -12.35
CA ASN A 183 15.16 -44.03 -13.79
C ASN A 183 16.41 -43.64 -14.57
N PHE A 184 17.14 -42.62 -14.13
CA PHE A 184 18.44 -42.26 -14.68
C PHE A 184 19.48 -43.34 -14.38
N ALA A 185 19.53 -43.85 -13.14
CA ALA A 185 20.43 -44.93 -12.75
C ALA A 185 20.12 -46.25 -13.46
N LYS A 186 18.83 -46.58 -13.59
CA LYS A 186 18.35 -47.80 -14.28
C LYS A 186 18.27 -47.64 -15.79
N ARG A 187 18.40 -46.41 -16.30
CA ARG A 187 18.23 -46.02 -17.71
C ARG A 187 16.90 -46.48 -18.29
N ILE A 188 15.83 -46.33 -17.52
CA ILE A 188 14.47 -46.69 -17.94
C ILE A 188 13.76 -45.40 -18.37
N PRO A 189 13.32 -45.26 -19.64
CA PRO A 189 12.57 -44.09 -20.07
C PRO A 189 11.34 -43.87 -19.19
N LEU A 190 11.00 -42.61 -18.95
CA LEU A 190 9.79 -42.30 -18.21
C LEU A 190 8.57 -42.74 -19.02
N ASP A 191 7.75 -43.60 -18.42
CA ASP A 191 6.42 -43.85 -18.92
C ASP A 191 5.50 -42.69 -18.50
N PHE A 192 5.22 -41.79 -19.45
CA PHE A 192 4.33 -40.64 -19.23
C PHE A 192 2.87 -41.05 -18.95
N GLY A 193 2.49 -42.30 -19.24
CA GLY A 193 1.21 -42.87 -18.85
C GLY A 193 1.19 -43.49 -17.46
N SER A 194 2.35 -43.61 -16.80
CA SER A 194 2.45 -44.26 -15.49
C SER A 194 1.71 -43.47 -14.41
N GLU A 195 1.18 -44.21 -13.42
CA GLU A 195 0.51 -43.64 -12.25
C GLU A 195 1.37 -42.57 -11.56
N LYS A 196 2.69 -42.76 -11.51
CA LYS A 196 3.63 -41.84 -10.89
C LYS A 196 3.73 -40.51 -11.64
N VAL A 197 3.78 -40.52 -12.98
CA VAL A 197 3.82 -39.28 -13.78
C VAL A 197 2.46 -38.58 -13.74
N LEU A 198 1.36 -39.34 -13.74
CA LEU A 198 0.02 -38.78 -13.56
C LEU A 198 -0.13 -38.10 -12.19
N LEU A 199 0.43 -38.69 -11.13
CA LEU A 199 0.46 -38.08 -9.80
C LEU A 199 1.28 -36.78 -9.77
N LEU A 200 2.45 -36.75 -10.43
CA LEU A 200 3.23 -35.51 -10.59
C LEU A 200 2.41 -34.41 -11.29
N SER A 201 1.71 -34.77 -12.37
CA SER A 201 0.84 -33.85 -13.10
C SER A 201 -0.27 -33.29 -12.21
N ALA A 202 -0.95 -34.16 -11.45
CA ALA A 202 -1.99 -33.76 -10.51
C ALA A 202 -1.45 -32.81 -9.41
N GLN A 203 -0.25 -33.08 -8.89
CA GLN A 203 0.38 -32.22 -7.89
C GLN A 203 0.84 -30.88 -8.46
N THR A 204 1.27 -30.86 -9.73
CA THR A 204 1.58 -29.64 -10.47
C THR A 204 0.34 -28.77 -10.68
N ASP A 205 -0.80 -29.38 -10.98
CA ASP A 205 -2.06 -28.65 -11.13
C ASP A 205 -2.62 -28.17 -9.80
N SER A 206 -2.48 -28.95 -8.73
CA SER A 206 -2.77 -28.54 -7.36
C SER A 206 -1.93 -27.32 -6.95
N PHE A 207 -0.62 -27.34 -7.23
CA PHE A 207 0.28 -26.21 -7.03
C PHE A 207 -0.23 -24.95 -7.76
N LYS A 208 -0.53 -25.04 -9.06
CA LYS A 208 -1.05 -23.90 -9.84
C LYS A 208 -2.35 -23.35 -9.26
N ALA A 209 -3.26 -24.23 -8.84
CA ALA A 209 -4.53 -23.84 -8.25
C ALA A 209 -4.33 -23.10 -6.91
N ASN A 210 -3.41 -23.58 -6.06
CA ASN A 210 -3.09 -22.95 -4.79
C ASN A 210 -2.38 -21.60 -4.97
N VAL A 211 -1.46 -21.49 -5.93
CA VAL A 211 -0.82 -20.23 -6.33
C VAL A 211 -1.87 -19.21 -6.76
N LYS A 212 -2.82 -19.61 -7.62
CA LYS A 212 -3.90 -18.73 -8.08
C LYS A 212 -4.75 -18.23 -6.91
N LYS A 213 -5.17 -19.12 -6.01
CA LYS A 213 -5.96 -18.76 -4.82
C LYS A 213 -5.21 -17.82 -3.88
N LEU A 214 -3.91 -18.03 -3.67
CA LEU A 214 -3.09 -17.15 -2.86
C LEU A 214 -2.97 -15.74 -3.49
N LEU A 215 -2.79 -15.66 -4.81
CA LEU A 215 -2.78 -14.39 -5.55
C LEU A 215 -4.13 -13.66 -5.44
N GLU A 216 -5.25 -14.38 -5.54
CA GLU A 216 -6.60 -13.82 -5.35
C GLU A 216 -6.80 -13.30 -3.91
N GLU A 217 -6.38 -14.06 -2.89
CA GLU A 217 -6.48 -13.65 -1.49
C GLU A 217 -5.64 -12.40 -1.18
N LYS A 218 -4.44 -12.31 -1.76
CA LYS A 218 -3.52 -11.18 -1.52
C LYS A 218 -3.89 -9.94 -2.35
N SER A 219 -4.54 -10.12 -3.50
CA SER A 219 -5.01 -9.00 -4.34
C SER A 219 -6.32 -8.38 -3.86
N THR A 220 -7.22 -9.15 -3.22
CA THR A 220 -8.47 -8.63 -2.64
C THR A 220 -8.28 -7.81 -1.36
N LYS A 221 -7.09 -7.86 -0.75
CA LYS A 221 -6.68 -7.02 0.39
C LYS A 221 -6.04 -5.68 -0.06
N LEU A 222 -6.12 -5.34 -1.34
CA LEU A 222 -5.77 -4.02 -1.91
C LEU A 222 -6.97 -3.06 -1.81
#